data_AF-A0A944BDF1-F1
#
_entry.id   AF-A0A944BDF1-F1
#
_cell.length_a   1.000
_cell.length_b   1.000
_cell.length_c   1.000
_cell.angle_alpha   90.00
_cell.angle_beta   90.00
_cell.angle_gamma   90.00
#
_symmetry.space_group_name_H-M   'P 1'
#
loop_
_entity.id
_entity.type
_entity.pdbx_description
1 polymer ?
#
loop_
_entity_poly.entity_id
_entity_poly.type
_entity_poly.pdbx_seq_one_letter_code
_entity_poly.pdbx_strand_id
1 'polypeptide(L)' 'MATITLQYDARNSVAKKFIEVITSLGLFSVVDTDKKPNAETIQALKDAKAGRNTIKPKDPMKFINQCMK' A
#
# COMPACT_ATOMS: atom_id res chain seq x y z
N MET A 1 -5.92 8.67 0.82
CA MET A 1 -5.55 7.32 1.30
C MET A 1 -4.37 6.84 0.47
N ALA A 2 -3.19 6.66 1.07
CA ALA A 2 -2.01 6.16 0.36
C ALA A 2 -1.92 4.64 0.54
N THR A 3 -1.91 3.89 -0.56
CA THR A 3 -1.75 2.42 -0.53
C THR A 3 -0.27 2.08 -0.68
N ILE A 4 0.27 1.33 0.27
CA ILE A 4 1.65 0.83 0.22
C ILE A 4 1.61 -0.65 -0.17
N THR A 5 2.26 -0.99 -1.29
CA THR A 5 2.40 -2.39 -1.75
C THR A 5 3.80 -2.89 -1.39
N LEU A 6 3.88 -3.94 -0.57
CA LEU A 6 5.14 -4.60 -0.22
C LEU A 6 5.29 -5.88 -1.04
N GLN A 7 6.39 -5.99 -1.78
CA GLN A 7 6.79 -7.22 -2.45
C GLN A 7 7.89 -7.90 -1.64
N TYR A 8 7.69 -9.17 -1.29
CA TYR A 8 8.69 -9.97 -0.59
C TYR A 8 8.74 -11.40 -1.14
N ASP A 9 9.87 -12.07 -0.94
CA ASP A 9 10.01 -13.49 -1.24
C ASP A 9 9.34 -14.33 -0.14
N ALA A 10 8.26 -15.03 -0.49
CA ALA A 10 7.50 -15.87 0.42
C ALA A 10 8.30 -17.06 0.98
N ARG A 11 9.42 -17.43 0.34
CA ARG A 11 10.32 -18.50 0.82
C ARG A 11 11.33 -18.01 1.85
N ASN A 12 11.49 -16.69 1.99
CA ASN A 12 12.37 -16.11 2.99
C ASN A 12 11.66 -16.03 4.36
N SER A 13 12.11 -16.88 5.28
CA SER A 13 11.53 -17.00 6.63
C SER A 13 11.66 -15.73 7.48
N VAL A 14 12.70 -14.91 7.24
CA VAL A 14 12.91 -13.64 7.94
C VAL A 14 11.91 -12.61 7.45
N ALA A 15 11.70 -12.51 6.13
CA ALA A 15 10.73 -11.59 5.54
C ALA A 15 9.30 -11.91 6.02
N LYS A 16 8.94 -13.19 6.09
CA LYS A 16 7.63 -13.61 6.61
C LYS A 16 7.37 -13.16 8.05
N LYS A 17 8.33 -13.40 8.94
CA LYS A 17 8.24 -12.97 10.35
C LYS A 17 8.17 -11.46 10.49
N PHE A 18 8.89 -10.73 9.65
CA PHE A 18 8.85 -9.26 9.65
C PHE A 18 7.47 -8.72 9.25
N ILE A 19 6.84 -9.32 8.22
CA ILE A 19 5.46 -8.99 7.83
C ILE A 19 4.47 -9.30 8.96
N GLU A 20 4.62 -10.45 9.63
CA GLU A 20 3.78 -10.82 10.78
C GLU A 20 3.91 -9.80 11.93
N VAL A 21 5.14 -9.40 12.28
CA VAL A 21 5.39 -8.39 13.32
C VAL A 21 4.76 -7.05 12.94
N ILE A 22 4.99 -6.57 11.71
CA ILE A 22 4.42 -5.30 11.24
C ILE A 22 2.90 -5.32 11.27
N THR A 23 2.28 -6.44 10.91
CA THR A 23 0.83 -6.61 10.94
C THR A 23 0.31 -6.65 12.38
N SER A 24 1.04 -7.30 13.31
CA SER A 24 0.65 -7.39 14.72
C SER A 24 0.68 -6.05 15.46
N LEU A 25 1.48 -5.09 14.99
CA LEU A 25 1.55 -3.74 15.55
C LEU A 25 0.28 -2.92 15.26
N GLY A 26 -0.64 -3.41 14.41
CA GLY A 26 -1.89 -2.73 14.06
C GLY A 26 -1.69 -1.47 13.21
N LEU A 27 -0.46 -1.18 12.78
CA LEU A 27 -0.12 -0.03 11.94
C LEU A 27 -0.66 -0.17 10.51
N PHE A 28 -0.90 -1.40 10.06
CA PHE A 28 -1.41 -1.72 8.73
C PHE A 28 -2.54 -2.73 8.85
N SER A 29 -3.66 -2.46 8.18
CA SER A 29 -4.73 -3.45 7.99
C SER A 29 -4.45 -4.24 6.71
N VAL A 30 -4.51 -5.57 6.81
CA VAL A 30 -4.54 -6.42 5.63
C VAL A 30 -5.90 -6.20 4.97
N VAL A 31 -5.89 -5.59 3.79
CA VAL A 31 -7.10 -5.53 2.98
C VAL A 31 -7.34 -6.94 2.46
N ASP A 32 -8.39 -7.60 2.95
CA ASP A 32 -8.85 -8.92 2.46
C ASP A 32 -8.81 -8.95 0.93
N THR A 33 -7.86 -9.69 0.36
CA THR A 33 -7.76 -9.88 -1.09
C THR A 33 -8.89 -10.75 -1.65
N ASP A 34 -9.62 -11.47 -0.80
CA ASP A 34 -10.81 -12.25 -1.16
C ASP A 34 -12.06 -11.40 -1.38
N LYS A 35 -12.05 -10.13 -0.93
CA LYS A 35 -13.06 -9.16 -1.32
C LYS A 35 -12.65 -8.61 -2.67
N LYS A 36 -13.49 -8.84 -3.69
CA LYS A 36 -13.35 -8.17 -4.99
C LYS A 36 -13.05 -6.69 -4.73
N PRO A 37 -11.96 -6.13 -5.29
CA PRO A 37 -11.61 -4.75 -5.06
C PRO A 37 -12.81 -3.88 -5.42
N ASN A 38 -13.17 -2.95 -4.53
CA ASN A 38 -14.27 -2.03 -4.77
C ASN A 38 -14.04 -1.30 -6.11
N ALA A 39 -15.12 -0.90 -6.77
CA ALA A 39 -15.05 -0.24 -8.08
C ALA A 39 -14.10 0.97 -8.09
N GLU A 40 -14.01 1.68 -6.96
CA GLU A 40 -13.10 2.80 -6.74
C GLU A 40 -11.62 2.37 -6.76
N THR A 41 -11.27 1.22 -6.16
CA THR A 41 -9.91 0.67 -6.16
C THR A 41 -9.49 0.25 -7.57
N ILE A 42 -10.41 -0.34 -8.34
CA ILE A 42 -10.17 -0.71 -9.73
C ILE A 42 -9.94 0.55 -10.59
N GLN A 43 -10.71 1.61 -10.35
CA GLN A 43 -10.54 2.87 -11.06
C GLN A 43 -9.21 3.55 -10.72
N ALA A 44 -8.83 3.58 -9.44
CA ALA A 44 -7.55 4.13 -8.99
C ALA A 44 -6.34 3.38 -9.61
N LEU A 45 -6.43 2.05 -9.77
CA LEU A 45 -5.40 1.26 -10.46
C LEU A 45 -5.31 1.59 -11.96
N LYS A 46 -6.45 1.84 -12.62
CA LYS A 46 -6.48 2.26 -14.03
C LYS A 46 -5.89 3.66 -14.20
N ASP A 47 -6.23 4.60 -13.34
CA ASP A 47 -5.73 5.97 -13.37
C ASP A 47 -4.22 6.01 -13.10
N ALA A 48 -3.74 5.21 -12.14
CA ALA A 48 -2.31 5.06 -11.87
C ALA A 48 -1.54 4.50 -13.07
N LYS A 49 -2.06 3.47 -13.74
CA LYS A 49 -1.46 2.91 -14.96
C LYS A 49 -1.48 3.90 -16.14
N ALA A 50 -2.49 4.75 -16.21
CA ALA A 50 -2.63 5.80 -17.23
C ALA A 50 -1.83 7.08 -16.89
N GLY A 51 -1.14 7.14 -15.74
CA GLY A 51 -0.41 8.31 -15.28
C GLY A 51 -1.30 9.50 -14.88
N ARG A 52 -2.62 9.31 -14.77
CA ARG A 52 -3.58 10.35 -14.36
C ARG A 52 -3.72 10.33 -12.83
N ASN A 53 -3.84 11.51 -12.22
CA ASN A 53 -4.00 11.67 -10.77
C ASN A 53 -2.90 10.97 -9.93
N THR A 54 -1.70 10.79 -10.51
CA THR A 54 -0.55 10.25 -9.80
C THR A 54 0.33 11.38 -9.29
N ILE A 55 0.59 11.39 -7.98
CA ILE A 55 1.54 12.32 -7.37
C ILE A 55 2.85 11.57 -7.20
N LYS A 56 3.91 12.06 -7.85
CA LYS A 56 5.28 11.61 -7.57
C LYS A 56 5.90 12.58 -6.56
N PRO A 57 5.99 12.21 -5.27
CA PRO A 57 6.57 13.10 -4.29
C PRO A 57 8.07 13.25 -4.51
N LYS A 58 8.54 14.51 -4.53
CA LYS A 58 9.98 14.84 -4.55
C LYS A 58 10.64 14.66 -3.18
N ASP A 59 9.83 14.74 -2.12
CA ASP A 59 10.27 14.65 -0.73
C ASP A 59 9.36 13.64 0.02
N PRO A 60 9.92 12.53 0.52
CA PRO A 60 9.17 11.50 1.23
C PRO A 60 8.49 12.03 2.51
N MET A 61 9.16 12.90 3.29
CA MET A 61 8.66 13.41 4.57
C MET A 61 7.46 14.34 4.36
N LYS A 62 7.55 15.21 3.35
CA LYS A 62 6.47 16.15 3.01
C LYS A 62 5.23 15.43 2.49
N PHE A 63 5.42 14.33 1.78
CA PHE A 63 4.33 13.50 1.26
C PHE A 63 3.57 12.77 2.36
N ILE A 64 4.30 12.21 3.34
CA ILE A 64 3.69 11.57 4.51
C ILE A 64 2.78 12.57 5.25
N ASN A 65 3.25 13.79 5.47
CA ASN A 65 2.46 14.86 6.10
C ASN A 65 1.22 15.29 5.30
N GLN A 66 1.24 15.19 3.97
CA GLN A 66 0.06 15.44 3.13
C GLN A 66 -0.96 14.30 3.16
N CYS A 67 -0.52 13.07 3.42
CA CYS A 67 -1.41 11.90 3.49
C CYS A 67 -2.06 11.72 4.87
N MET A 68 -1.48 12.32 5.91
CA MET A 68 -1.98 12.24 7.30
C MET A 68 -2.96 13.37 7.68
N LYS A 69 -3.19 14.35 6.80
CA LYS A 69 -4.29 15.33 6.93
C LYS A 69 -5.55 14.79 6.28
#